data_AF-T4VP03-F1
#
_entry.id   AF-T4VP03-F1
#
_cell.length_a   1.000
_cell.length_b   1.000
_cell.length_c   1.000
_cell.angle_alpha   90.00
_cell.angle_beta   90.00
_cell.angle_gamma   90.00
#
_symmetry.space_group_name_H-M   'P 1'
#
loop_
_entity.id
_entity.type
_entity.pdbx_description
1 polymer ?
#
loop_
_entity_poly.entity_id
_entity_poly.type
_entity_poly.pdbx_seq_one_letter_code
_entity_poly.pdbx_strand_id
1 'polypeptide(L)'
;MSNNYEKAIDLLENGESKEAKKYFLKAYEEGFKKSLYYLRKIRKEEHECKKLVKNLTYDKIKSKLGYVVEIPIHFTKLDTIDDKCFDTITMEKDEDFDFYNIKTHGFLIEIPDGCIDLVSVDSVIKNMSNIDEIRNYKNGKIIVSKSIQGTINYTLITSGNKGIYEFKIDVDEFLVDEYRDVIDSIFDSFYILED
;
A
#
# COMPACT_ATOMS: atom_id res chain seq x y z
N MET A 1 14.06 19.27 12.84
CA MET A 1 12.58 19.29 12.70
C MET A 1 12.27 20.29 11.58
N SER A 2 11.33 20.03 10.66
CA SER A 2 11.09 20.93 9.51
C SER A 2 10.33 22.18 9.98
N ASN A 3 10.88 23.37 9.70
CA ASN A 3 10.24 24.65 10.02
C ASN A 3 8.88 24.80 9.30
N ASN A 4 8.77 24.23 8.10
CA ASN A 4 7.49 24.19 7.38
C ASN A 4 6.48 23.27 8.08
N TYR A 5 6.91 22.13 8.62
CA TYR A 5 6.01 21.25 9.37
C TYR A 5 5.50 21.90 10.67
N GLU A 6 6.38 22.51 11.46
CA GLU A 6 5.99 23.20 12.70
C GLU A 6 4.98 24.31 12.42
N LYS A 7 5.28 25.17 11.43
CA LYS A 7 4.36 26.22 10.99
C LYS A 7 3.02 25.67 10.48
N ALA A 8 3.02 24.54 9.79
CA ALA A 8 1.80 23.90 9.32
C ALA A 8 0.92 23.44 10.49
N ILE A 9 1.53 22.90 11.56
CA ILE A 9 0.81 22.49 12.77
C ILE A 9 0.19 23.70 13.46
N ASP A 10 0.94 24.77 13.67
CA ASP A 10 0.42 26.01 14.30
C ASP A 10 -0.78 26.58 13.52
N LEU A 11 -0.69 26.60 12.19
CA LEU A 11 -1.79 27.05 11.34
C LEU A 11 -3.01 26.13 11.45
N LEU A 12 -2.78 24.80 11.47
CA LEU A 12 -3.87 23.83 11.59
C LEU A 12 -4.58 23.94 12.94
N GLU A 13 -3.84 24.13 14.04
CA GLU A 13 -4.38 24.30 15.39
C GLU A 13 -5.20 25.61 15.53
N ASN A 14 -4.86 26.64 14.75
CA ASN A 14 -5.60 27.89 14.67
C ASN A 14 -6.79 27.85 13.66
N GLY A 15 -7.07 26.69 13.06
CA GLY A 15 -8.18 26.51 12.12
C GLY A 15 -7.90 26.99 10.69
N GLU A 16 -6.65 27.32 10.35
CA GLU A 16 -6.24 27.79 9.03
C GLU A 16 -5.87 26.63 8.08
N SER A 17 -6.79 25.68 7.89
CA SER A 17 -6.52 24.41 7.17
C SER A 17 -5.94 24.62 5.77
N LYS A 18 -6.47 25.61 5.01
CA LYS A 18 -6.01 25.91 3.65
C LYS A 18 -4.54 26.35 3.59
N GLU A 19 -4.08 27.14 4.57
CA GLU A 19 -2.70 27.60 4.60
C GLU A 19 -1.79 26.51 5.17
N ALA A 20 -2.25 25.78 6.20
CA ALA A 20 -1.56 24.62 6.74
C ALA A 20 -1.22 23.58 5.67
N LYS A 21 -2.16 23.28 4.76
CA LYS A 21 -1.93 22.37 3.62
C LYS A 21 -0.69 22.73 2.80
N LYS A 22 -0.52 24.02 2.45
CA LYS A 22 0.62 24.47 1.64
C LYS A 22 1.95 24.21 2.34
N TYR A 23 1.99 24.40 3.66
CA TYR A 23 3.19 24.14 4.45
C TYR A 23 3.45 22.66 4.67
N PHE A 24 2.40 21.83 4.83
CA PHE A 24 2.56 20.38 4.86
C PHE A 24 3.08 19.82 3.53
N LEU A 25 2.62 20.34 2.38
CA LEU A 25 3.14 19.94 1.07
C LEU A 25 4.64 20.26 0.95
N LYS A 26 5.05 21.47 1.30
CA LYS A 26 6.49 21.85 1.33
C LYS A 26 7.31 20.97 2.27
N ALA A 27 6.81 20.71 3.47
CA ALA A 27 7.48 19.84 4.42
C ALA A 27 7.58 18.40 3.90
N TYR A 28 6.60 17.92 3.14
CA TYR A 28 6.66 16.62 2.48
C TYR A 28 7.72 16.58 1.37
N GLU A 29 7.81 17.63 0.55
CA GLU A 29 8.87 17.80 -0.46
C GLU A 29 10.28 17.83 0.17
N GLU A 30 10.40 18.34 1.40
CA GLU A 30 11.62 18.29 2.22
C GLU A 30 11.90 16.91 2.84
N GLY A 31 11.05 15.91 2.58
CA GLY A 31 11.19 14.53 3.08
C GLY A 31 10.51 14.27 4.43
N PHE A 32 9.75 15.22 4.99
CA PHE A 32 9.04 15.02 6.25
C PHE A 32 7.75 14.23 6.04
N LYS A 33 7.89 12.91 6.00
CA LYS A 33 6.82 11.93 5.74
C LYS A 33 5.55 12.12 6.57
N LYS A 34 5.67 12.52 7.85
CA LYS A 34 4.52 12.74 8.72
C LYS A 34 3.59 13.86 8.22
N SER A 35 4.05 14.76 7.35
CA SER A 35 3.18 15.76 6.72
C SER A 35 2.04 15.14 5.89
N LEU A 36 2.28 14.00 5.24
CA LEU A 36 1.21 13.29 4.50
C LEU A 36 0.09 12.84 5.41
N TYR A 37 0.38 12.41 6.64
CA TYR A 37 -0.65 12.03 7.61
C TYR A 37 -1.64 13.18 7.82
N TYR A 38 -1.13 14.41 8.03
CA TYR A 38 -1.98 15.57 8.25
C TYR A 38 -2.72 16.01 7.00
N LEU A 39 -2.11 15.91 5.82
CA LEU A 39 -2.81 16.21 4.57
C LEU A 39 -4.00 15.26 4.35
N ARG A 40 -3.82 13.96 4.61
CA ARG A 40 -4.90 12.97 4.56
C ARG A 40 -5.98 13.23 5.60
N LYS A 41 -5.59 13.66 6.81
CA LYS A 41 -6.51 14.04 7.89
C LYS A 41 -7.36 15.26 7.49
N ILE A 42 -6.72 16.32 6.99
CA ILE A 42 -7.42 17.53 6.52
C ILE A 42 -8.41 17.17 5.42
N ARG A 43 -8.00 16.34 4.46
CA ARG A 43 -8.90 15.86 3.40
C ARG A 43 -10.13 15.15 3.97
N LYS A 44 -9.96 14.23 4.94
CA LYS A 44 -11.09 13.56 5.60
C LYS A 44 -12.03 14.54 6.29
N GLU A 45 -11.51 15.63 6.86
CA GLU A 45 -12.31 16.64 7.55
C GLU A 45 -13.07 17.55 6.57
N GLU A 46 -12.49 17.83 5.41
CA GLU A 46 -13.09 18.70 4.39
C GLU A 46 -14.09 17.97 3.48
N HIS A 47 -13.87 16.68 3.24
CA HIS A 47 -14.75 15.84 2.45
C HIS A 47 -15.31 14.77 3.37
N GLU A 48 -16.64 14.70 3.56
CA GLU A 48 -17.25 13.42 3.95
C GLU A 48 -16.80 12.42 2.90
N CYS A 49 -15.88 11.52 3.23
CA CYS A 49 -15.30 10.53 2.32
C CYS A 49 -16.43 9.65 1.75
N LYS A 50 -17.09 10.11 0.70
CA LYS A 50 -18.19 9.45 0.01
C LYS A 50 -17.70 8.87 -1.32
N LYS A 51 -16.44 8.43 -1.39
CA LYS A 51 -16.01 7.66 -2.55
C LYS A 51 -16.67 6.30 -2.43
N LEU A 52 -17.80 6.14 -3.13
CA LEU A 52 -18.54 4.88 -3.15
C LEU A 52 -17.77 3.93 -4.08
N VAL A 53 -16.80 3.20 -3.53
CA VAL A 53 -16.01 2.20 -4.25
C VAL A 53 -16.87 0.94 -4.43
N LYS A 54 -17.88 1.01 -5.30
CA LYS A 54 -18.81 -0.11 -5.58
C LYS A 54 -18.89 -0.42 -7.06
N ASN A 55 -19.16 -1.68 -7.39
CA ASN A 55 -19.33 -2.19 -8.74
C ASN A 55 -18.10 -1.94 -9.64
N LEU A 56 -16.91 -2.11 -9.09
CA LEU A 56 -15.68 -2.01 -9.85
C LEU A 56 -15.54 -3.19 -10.82
N THR A 57 -15.06 -2.89 -12.01
CA THR A 57 -14.55 -3.89 -12.96
C THR A 57 -13.07 -4.12 -12.71
N TYR A 58 -12.65 -5.38 -12.74
CA TYR A 58 -11.28 -5.80 -12.51
C TYR A 58 -10.65 -6.32 -13.80
N ASP A 59 -9.35 -6.06 -13.96
CA ASP A 59 -8.52 -6.66 -14.99
C ASP A 59 -7.54 -7.65 -14.37
N LYS A 60 -7.27 -8.73 -15.11
CA LYS A 60 -6.43 -9.83 -14.67
C LYS A 60 -4.99 -9.57 -15.08
N ILE A 61 -4.14 -9.26 -14.11
CA ILE A 61 -2.72 -9.00 -14.33
C ILE A 61 -1.95 -10.31 -14.16
N LYS A 62 -1.41 -10.83 -15.26
CA LYS A 62 -0.41 -11.90 -15.23
C LYS A 62 0.98 -11.29 -15.03
N SER A 63 1.53 -11.44 -13.83
CA SER A 63 2.83 -10.88 -13.48
C SER A 63 3.98 -11.66 -14.11
N LYS A 64 5.06 -10.96 -14.46
CA LYS A 64 6.32 -11.59 -14.89
C LYS A 64 6.99 -12.38 -13.76
N LEU A 65 6.65 -12.09 -12.50
CA LEU A 65 7.16 -12.78 -11.32
C LEU A 65 6.55 -14.18 -11.15
N GLY A 66 5.52 -14.55 -11.92
CA GLY A 66 4.91 -15.87 -11.86
C GLY A 66 3.69 -15.97 -10.95
N TYR A 67 2.97 -14.87 -10.74
CA TYR A 67 1.65 -14.88 -10.10
C TYR A 67 0.61 -14.19 -10.97
N VAL A 68 -0.65 -14.31 -10.57
CA VAL A 68 -1.77 -13.60 -11.15
C VAL A 68 -2.58 -12.94 -10.05
N VAL A 69 -3.11 -11.76 -10.34
CA VAL A 69 -3.97 -10.98 -9.44
C VAL A 69 -4.92 -10.12 -10.26
N GLU A 70 -6.12 -9.89 -9.76
CA GLU A 70 -7.11 -9.01 -10.35
C GLU A 70 -7.06 -7.64 -9.68
N ILE A 71 -6.93 -6.57 -10.48
CA ILE A 71 -6.83 -5.18 -10.01
C ILE A 71 -7.92 -4.33 -10.68
N PRO A 72 -8.55 -3.39 -9.97
CA PRO A 72 -9.52 -2.49 -10.58
C PRO A 72 -8.96 -1.74 -11.81
N ILE A 73 -9.73 -1.71 -12.90
CA ILE A 73 -9.29 -1.14 -14.19
C ILE A 73 -8.94 0.34 -14.11
N HIS A 74 -9.58 1.08 -13.21
CA HIS A 74 -9.36 2.51 -13.04
C HIS A 74 -8.08 2.84 -12.26
N PHE A 75 -7.38 1.84 -11.68
CA PHE A 75 -6.09 2.07 -11.06
C PHE A 75 -5.05 2.32 -12.15
N THR A 76 -4.30 3.42 -11.98
CA THR A 76 -3.21 3.76 -12.90
C THR A 76 -2.04 2.83 -12.66
N LYS A 77 -1.63 2.10 -13.70
CA LYS A 77 -0.38 1.32 -13.69
C LYS A 77 0.81 2.27 -13.78
N LEU A 78 1.81 2.05 -12.93
CA LEU A 78 3.08 2.73 -13.00
C LEU A 78 4.12 1.87 -13.70
N ASP A 79 4.96 2.50 -14.52
CA ASP A 79 6.09 1.84 -15.15
C ASP A 79 7.16 1.49 -14.10
N THR A 80 7.72 0.29 -14.22
CA THR A 80 8.85 -0.17 -13.40
C THR A 80 10.13 -0.14 -14.22
N ILE A 81 11.23 0.25 -13.58
CA ILE A 81 12.56 0.20 -14.20
C ILE A 81 13.07 -1.25 -14.27
N ASP A 82 12.61 -2.10 -13.33
CA ASP A 82 12.96 -3.51 -13.23
C ASP A 82 11.71 -4.35 -12.94
N ASP A 83 11.24 -5.06 -13.97
CA ASP A 83 10.08 -5.95 -13.92
C ASP A 83 10.42 -7.40 -13.54
N LYS A 84 11.70 -7.66 -13.22
CA LYS A 84 12.18 -9.00 -12.85
C LYS A 84 12.04 -9.28 -11.36
N CYS A 85 11.98 -8.24 -10.54
CA CYS A 85 11.83 -8.36 -9.09
C CYS A 85 10.60 -7.63 -8.55
N PHE A 86 10.13 -6.57 -9.23
CA PHE A 86 8.99 -5.75 -8.82
C PHE A 86 7.96 -5.64 -9.93
N ASP A 87 6.70 -5.92 -9.62
CA ASP A 87 5.61 -5.87 -10.60
C ASP A 87 4.30 -5.41 -9.95
N THR A 88 3.24 -5.26 -10.75
CA THR A 88 1.89 -4.90 -10.30
C THR A 88 1.84 -3.60 -9.50
N ILE A 89 2.68 -2.62 -9.87
CA ILE A 89 2.62 -1.29 -9.27
C ILE A 89 1.44 -0.54 -9.87
N THR A 90 0.33 -0.47 -9.13
CA THR A 90 -0.86 0.27 -9.54
C THR A 90 -1.30 1.18 -8.42
N MET A 91 -1.97 2.29 -8.74
CA MET A 91 -2.52 3.17 -7.73
C MET A 91 -3.77 3.89 -8.18
N GLU A 92 -4.60 4.24 -7.22
CA GLU A 92 -5.61 5.26 -7.38
C GLU A 92 -5.18 6.49 -6.59
N LYS A 93 -5.19 7.66 -7.23
CA LYS A 93 -4.82 8.92 -6.59
C LYS A 93 -6.02 9.66 -6.04
N ASP A 94 -5.72 10.48 -5.05
CA ASP A 94 -6.58 11.59 -4.68
C ASP A 94 -6.47 12.70 -5.74
N GLU A 95 -7.62 13.22 -6.17
CA GLU A 95 -7.69 14.24 -7.24
C GLU A 95 -7.16 15.61 -6.77
N ASP A 96 -7.28 15.90 -5.47
CA ASP A 96 -7.01 17.22 -4.91
C ASP A 96 -5.61 17.33 -4.29
N PHE A 97 -4.99 16.20 -3.91
CA PHE A 97 -3.74 16.20 -3.15
C PHE A 97 -2.57 15.38 -3.73
N ASP A 98 -2.73 14.77 -4.92
CA ASP A 98 -1.71 14.02 -5.68
C ASP A 98 -0.99 12.85 -4.94
N PHE A 99 -1.43 12.51 -3.72
CA PHE A 99 -1.05 11.26 -3.05
C PHE A 99 -2.03 10.14 -3.38
N TYR A 100 -1.61 8.89 -3.19
CA TYR A 100 -2.46 7.72 -3.46
C TYR A 100 -3.48 7.48 -2.34
N ASN A 101 -4.70 7.09 -2.72
CA ASN A 101 -5.71 6.52 -1.84
C ASN A 101 -5.40 5.06 -1.54
N ILE A 102 -5.04 4.33 -2.59
CA ILE A 102 -4.65 2.93 -2.53
C ILE A 102 -3.55 2.67 -3.56
N LYS A 103 -2.59 1.84 -3.22
CA LYS A 103 -1.48 1.43 -4.08
C LYS A 103 -1.18 -0.05 -3.89
N THR A 104 -1.00 -0.78 -4.98
CA THR A 104 -0.54 -2.17 -4.96
C THR A 104 0.90 -2.28 -5.45
N HIS A 105 1.62 -3.31 -5.03
CA HIS A 105 2.86 -3.78 -5.66
C HIS A 105 3.16 -5.21 -5.23
N GLY A 106 3.78 -5.98 -6.12
CA GLY A 106 4.30 -7.31 -5.84
C GLY A 106 5.82 -7.34 -5.93
N PHE A 107 6.42 -8.21 -5.13
CA PHE A 107 7.84 -8.45 -5.05
C PHE A 107 8.11 -9.95 -4.89
N LEU A 108 9.18 -10.44 -5.50
CA LEU A 108 9.63 -11.83 -5.39
C LEU A 108 11.05 -11.86 -4.82
N ILE A 109 11.22 -12.58 -3.71
CA ILE A 109 12.53 -13.01 -3.24
C ILE A 109 12.79 -14.38 -3.84
N GLU A 110 13.56 -14.41 -4.93
CA GLU A 110 13.99 -15.67 -5.55
C GLU A 110 14.89 -16.45 -4.60
N ILE A 111 14.60 -17.75 -4.47
CA ILE A 111 15.39 -18.68 -3.67
C ILE A 111 16.04 -19.69 -4.64
N PRO A 112 17.35 -19.95 -4.51
CA PRO A 112 18.02 -20.93 -5.35
C PRO A 112 17.36 -22.32 -5.31
N ASP A 113 17.38 -23.01 -6.44
CA ASP A 113 16.84 -24.36 -6.56
C ASP A 113 17.41 -25.30 -5.48
N GLY A 114 16.52 -26.10 -4.87
CA GLY A 114 16.87 -27.03 -3.79
C GLY A 114 17.00 -26.38 -2.40
N CYS A 115 16.91 -25.05 -2.29
CA CYS A 115 16.92 -24.34 -1.01
C CYS A 115 15.52 -23.91 -0.54
N ILE A 116 14.47 -24.14 -1.34
CA ILE A 116 13.11 -23.67 -1.01
C ILE A 116 12.61 -24.24 0.33
N ASP A 117 12.91 -25.50 0.61
CA ASP A 117 12.53 -26.18 1.86
C ASP A 117 13.28 -25.66 3.09
N LEU A 118 14.33 -24.84 2.91
CA LEU A 118 15.10 -24.23 3.99
C LEU A 118 14.50 -22.89 4.45
N VAL A 119 13.57 -22.32 3.68
CA VAL A 119 12.97 -21.01 3.97
C VAL A 119 11.48 -21.19 4.25
N SER A 120 11.04 -20.71 5.41
CA SER A 120 9.63 -20.66 5.76
C SER A 120 9.12 -19.22 5.83
N VAL A 121 7.85 -19.03 5.51
CA VAL A 121 7.15 -17.74 5.70
C VAL A 121 7.34 -17.24 7.13
N ASP A 122 7.28 -18.12 8.13
CA ASP A 122 7.48 -17.75 9.53
C ASP A 122 8.89 -17.23 9.83
N SER A 123 9.92 -17.82 9.22
CA SER A 123 11.30 -17.35 9.35
C SER A 123 11.47 -15.96 8.74
N VAL A 124 10.81 -15.67 7.60
CA VAL A 124 10.83 -14.35 6.98
C VAL A 124 10.18 -13.32 7.89
N ILE A 125 8.97 -13.61 8.37
CA ILE A 125 8.19 -12.68 9.22
C ILE A 125 8.90 -12.35 10.53
N LYS A 126 9.60 -13.32 11.14
CA LYS A 126 10.39 -13.09 12.36
C LYS A 126 11.47 -12.02 12.21
N ASN A 127 11.90 -11.75 10.98
CA ASN A 127 12.93 -10.75 10.67
C ASN A 127 12.35 -9.42 10.16
N MET A 128 11.01 -9.30 10.11
CA MET A 128 10.35 -8.04 9.76
C MET A 128 10.17 -7.15 11.01
N SER A 129 10.06 -5.85 10.76
CA SER A 129 9.87 -4.84 11.81
C SER A 129 8.58 -4.05 11.56
N ASN A 130 8.09 -3.36 12.59
CA ASN A 130 6.86 -2.56 12.55
C ASN A 130 5.62 -3.37 12.19
N ILE A 131 5.45 -4.55 12.81
CA ILE A 131 4.26 -5.38 12.67
C ILE A 131 3.25 -4.97 13.75
N ASP A 132 2.05 -4.56 13.33
CA ASP A 132 0.93 -4.32 14.25
C ASP A 132 0.07 -5.59 14.40
N GLU A 133 -0.12 -6.35 13.32
CA GLU A 133 -0.94 -7.56 13.31
C GLU A 133 -0.42 -8.60 12.30
N ILE A 134 -0.65 -9.89 12.58
CA ILE A 134 -0.41 -11.00 11.66
C ILE A 134 -1.69 -11.84 11.57
N ARG A 135 -2.18 -12.08 10.36
CA ARG A 135 -3.36 -12.90 10.06
C ARG A 135 -2.96 -14.10 9.20
N ASN A 136 -3.46 -15.29 9.53
CA ASN A 136 -3.33 -16.44 8.63
C ASN A 136 -4.20 -16.22 7.39
N TYR A 137 -3.68 -16.50 6.20
CA TYR A 137 -4.41 -16.29 4.95
C TYR A 137 -4.00 -17.31 3.89
N LYS A 138 -4.92 -18.22 3.51
CA LYS A 138 -4.65 -19.32 2.56
C LYS A 138 -3.32 -20.03 2.91
N ASN A 139 -2.39 -20.10 1.96
CA ASN A 139 -1.05 -20.71 2.10
C ASN A 139 0.02 -19.68 2.51
N GLY A 140 -0.37 -18.62 3.19
CA GLY A 140 0.50 -17.51 3.59
C GLY A 140 -0.01 -16.76 4.80
N LYS A 141 0.51 -15.55 5.00
CA LYS A 141 0.13 -14.66 6.09
C LYS A 141 0.00 -13.23 5.59
N ILE A 142 -1.02 -12.54 6.06
CA ILE A 142 -1.17 -11.09 5.85
C ILE A 142 -0.60 -10.39 7.09
N ILE A 143 0.35 -9.49 6.86
CA ILE A 143 0.95 -8.63 7.87
C ILE A 143 0.31 -7.26 7.72
N VAL A 144 -0.19 -6.71 8.82
CA VAL A 144 -0.72 -5.36 8.87
C VAL A 144 0.26 -4.46 9.60
N SER A 145 0.59 -3.33 8.99
CA SER A 145 1.45 -2.31 9.61
C SER A 145 0.99 -0.89 9.29
N LYS A 146 1.08 0.01 10.25
CA LYS A 146 0.72 1.42 10.12
C LYS A 146 1.97 2.26 9.85
N SER A 147 1.93 3.01 8.76
CA SER A 147 2.98 3.97 8.39
C SER A 147 2.76 5.31 9.09
N ILE A 148 3.86 5.99 9.43
CA ILE A 148 3.84 7.37 9.95
C ILE A 148 3.20 8.39 8.97
N GLN A 149 3.04 8.00 7.69
CA GLN A 149 2.43 8.82 6.63
C GLN A 149 0.89 8.73 6.60
N GLY A 150 0.28 7.99 7.53
CA GLY A 150 -1.17 7.79 7.56
C GLY A 150 -1.67 6.78 6.54
N THR A 151 -0.93 5.70 6.35
CA THR A 151 -1.34 4.58 5.51
C THR A 151 -1.31 3.28 6.32
N ILE A 152 -2.27 2.41 6.05
CA ILE A 152 -2.26 1.02 6.51
C ILE A 152 -1.71 0.18 5.37
N ASN A 153 -0.71 -0.63 5.68
CA ASN A 153 -0.04 -1.52 4.76
C ASN A 153 -0.53 -2.94 5.06
N TYR A 154 -1.08 -3.60 4.05
CA TYR A 154 -1.43 -5.02 4.08
C TYR A 154 -0.44 -5.77 3.19
N THR A 155 0.37 -6.63 3.78
CA THR A 155 1.40 -7.38 3.07
C THR A 155 1.12 -8.87 3.15
N LEU A 156 0.70 -9.48 2.04
CA LEU A 156 0.62 -10.92 1.89
C LEU A 156 2.03 -11.48 1.67
N ILE A 157 2.46 -12.38 2.54
CA ILE A 157 3.68 -13.18 2.37
C ILE A 157 3.29 -14.64 2.18
N THR A 158 3.71 -15.23 1.08
CA THR A 158 3.45 -16.64 0.75
C THR A 158 4.60 -17.25 -0.05
N SER A 159 4.73 -18.57 -0.01
CA SER A 159 5.78 -19.32 -0.70
C SER A 159 5.25 -19.93 -2.00
N GLY A 160 6.09 -19.95 -3.03
CA GLY A 160 5.88 -20.78 -4.23
C GLY A 160 7.20 -21.39 -4.70
N ASN A 161 7.18 -22.11 -5.82
CA ASN A 161 8.35 -22.87 -6.30
C ASN A 161 9.61 -22.02 -6.52
N LYS A 162 9.43 -20.75 -6.91
CA LYS A 162 10.54 -19.81 -7.17
C LYS A 162 11.09 -19.12 -5.93
N GLY A 163 10.36 -19.13 -4.81
CA GLY A 163 10.75 -18.38 -3.62
C GLY A 163 9.59 -17.83 -2.80
N ILE A 164 9.83 -16.71 -2.12
CA ILE A 164 8.86 -16.03 -1.27
C ILE A 164 8.30 -14.82 -2.01
N TYR A 165 6.99 -14.80 -2.17
CA TYR A 165 6.24 -13.71 -2.76
C TYR A 165 5.75 -12.76 -1.66
N GLU A 166 5.96 -11.48 -1.88
CA GLU A 166 5.39 -10.39 -1.11
C GLU A 166 4.43 -9.61 -2.01
N PHE A 167 3.14 -9.57 -1.67
CA PHE A 167 2.16 -8.74 -2.36
C PHE A 167 1.57 -7.74 -1.39
N LYS A 168 1.75 -6.44 -1.67
CA LYS A 168 1.47 -5.35 -0.75
C LYS A 168 0.38 -4.43 -1.29
N ILE A 169 -0.54 -4.07 -0.41
CA ILE A 169 -1.60 -3.07 -0.62
C ILE A 169 -1.46 -1.99 0.45
N ASP A 170 -1.17 -0.77 0.02
CA ASP A 170 -1.07 0.40 0.88
C ASP A 170 -2.32 1.25 0.70
N VAL A 171 -3.09 1.45 1.76
CA VAL A 171 -4.32 2.27 1.72
C VAL A 171 -4.21 3.43 2.69
N ASP A 172 -4.81 4.56 2.34
CA ASP A 172 -5.04 5.67 3.27
C ASP A 172 -5.79 5.15 4.51
N GLU A 173 -5.26 5.42 5.72
CA GLU A 173 -5.89 4.96 6.95
C GLU A 173 -7.31 5.48 7.16
N PHE A 174 -7.63 6.62 6.54
CA PHE A 174 -8.93 7.25 6.62
C PHE A 174 -9.92 6.73 5.58
N LEU A 175 -9.50 5.82 4.69
CA LEU A 175 -10.31 5.20 3.65
C LEU A 175 -10.38 3.65 3.76
N VAL A 176 -9.83 3.07 4.82
CA VAL A 176 -9.75 1.59 4.97
C VAL A 176 -11.12 0.93 4.85
N ASP A 177 -12.16 1.53 5.41
CA ASP A 177 -13.50 0.97 5.41
C ASP A 177 -14.13 1.02 4.02
N GLU A 178 -13.89 2.10 3.26
CA GLU A 178 -14.35 2.28 1.89
C GLU A 178 -13.67 1.34 0.90
N TYR A 179 -12.40 1.00 1.13
CA TYR A 179 -11.63 0.08 0.27
C TYR A 179 -11.63 -1.37 0.74
N ARG A 180 -12.31 -1.71 1.83
CA ARG A 180 -12.26 -3.07 2.41
C ARG A 180 -12.60 -4.15 1.39
N ASP A 181 -13.71 -4.02 0.69
CA ASP A 181 -14.16 -4.98 -0.32
C ASP A 181 -13.17 -5.08 -1.49
N VAL A 182 -12.48 -3.99 -1.83
CA VAL A 182 -11.44 -3.96 -2.87
C VAL A 182 -10.19 -4.69 -2.41
N ILE A 183 -9.73 -4.43 -1.19
CA ILE A 183 -8.57 -5.10 -0.58
C ILE A 183 -8.81 -6.61 -0.54
N ASP A 184 -9.98 -7.02 -0.05
CA ASP A 184 -10.36 -8.43 0.05
C ASP A 184 -10.43 -9.06 -1.35
N SER A 185 -11.07 -8.41 -2.33
CA SER A 185 -11.14 -8.91 -3.72
C SER A 185 -9.76 -9.10 -4.35
N ILE A 186 -8.85 -8.13 -4.16
CA ILE A 186 -7.49 -8.21 -4.70
C ILE A 186 -6.75 -9.40 -4.08
N PHE A 187 -6.76 -9.57 -2.75
CA PHE A 187 -6.10 -10.72 -2.12
C PHE A 187 -6.77 -12.06 -2.48
N ASP A 188 -8.10 -12.09 -2.59
CA ASP A 188 -8.84 -13.30 -2.95
C ASP A 188 -8.51 -13.77 -4.37
N SER A 189 -8.26 -12.83 -5.28
CA SER A 189 -7.82 -13.11 -6.65
C SER A 189 -6.35 -13.49 -6.79
N PHE A 190 -5.51 -13.24 -5.77
CA PHE A 190 -4.08 -13.53 -5.84
C PHE A 190 -3.81 -15.05 -5.81
N TYR A 191 -3.07 -15.53 -6.81
CA TYR A 191 -2.54 -16.90 -6.83
C TYR A 191 -1.20 -16.99 -7.57
N ILE A 192 -0.32 -17.87 -7.10
CA ILE A 192 0.96 -18.18 -7.73
C ILE A 192 0.73 -19.19 -8.86
N LEU A 193 1.39 -19.00 -10.00
CA LEU A 193 1.38 -19.94 -11.10
C LEU A 193 2.27 -21.14 -10.77
N GLU A 194 1.72 -22.34 -10.91
CA GLU A 194 2.46 -23.60 -10.82
C GLU A 194 3.18 -23.86 -12.16
N ASP A 195 4.21 -23.07 -12.45
CA ASP A 195 5.16 -23.32 -13.55
C ASP A 195 6.52 -23.77 -12.98
#